data_AF-A0A2T5JF94-F1
#
_entry.id   AF-A0A2T5JF94-F1
#
_cell.length_a   1.000
_cell.length_b   1.000
_cell.length_c   1.000
_cell.angle_alpha   90.00
_cell.angle_beta   90.00
_cell.angle_gamma   90.00
#
_symmetry.space_group_name_H-M   'P 1'
#
loop_
_entity.id
_entity.type
_entity.pdbx_description
1 polymer ?
#
loop_
_entity_poly.entity_id
_entity_poly.type
_entity_poly.pdbx_seq_one_letter_code
_entity_poly.pdbx_strand_id
1 'polypeptide(L)'
;MRILFISFLLMALSGALSAQPVQRPVKEFFVLGTMQDYMGRLVRQNDDELDIYYRVEKPIVFALNAMLPKIYPYADVKLDVLTRTNGDTSGFKLTCDTVARRINAYYDYTQPHYHVKLKGGIFRTDDERLAFIAGAYARFGAKCDTAWCISIANSIAKTRLLDSLLKHFGCKSVEIVKNDYIPVGHWLYFHPTKKVEAYLQQYVPLNREQQAYQEGYFQRMLKQAQERAAQRKAKQDSANAKKN
;
A
#
# COMPACT_ATOMS: atom_id res chain seq x y z
N MET A 1 -38.67 -16.28 40.93
CA MET A 1 -38.74 -17.30 39.86
C MET A 1 -39.98 -17.01 39.02
N ARG A 2 -39.98 -16.85 37.70
CA ARG A 2 -38.97 -16.91 36.64
C ARG A 2 -39.40 -15.86 35.61
N ILE A 3 -38.45 -15.09 35.12
CA ILE A 3 -38.64 -14.09 34.06
C ILE A 3 -38.75 -14.83 32.73
N LEU A 4 -39.83 -14.58 31.97
CA LEU A 4 -39.95 -14.94 30.57
C LEU A 4 -39.22 -13.86 29.75
N PHE A 5 -38.02 -14.15 29.25
CA PHE A 5 -37.40 -13.41 28.15
C PHE A 5 -37.58 -14.24 26.89
N ILE A 6 -38.53 -13.83 26.05
CA ILE A 6 -38.69 -14.37 24.70
C ILE A 6 -37.75 -13.60 23.77
N SER A 7 -36.83 -14.34 23.19
CA SER A 7 -35.87 -13.97 22.16
C SER A 7 -36.53 -13.33 20.94
N PHE A 8 -36.17 -12.10 20.59
CA PHE A 8 -36.39 -11.54 19.25
C PHE A 8 -35.33 -10.48 18.94
N LEU A 9 -34.14 -10.91 18.52
CA LEU A 9 -33.22 -10.06 17.75
C LEU A 9 -32.22 -10.92 16.97
N LEU A 10 -32.69 -11.54 15.88
CA LEU A 10 -31.84 -12.19 14.88
C LEU A 10 -32.54 -12.17 13.53
N MET A 11 -32.83 -10.97 13.03
CA MET A 11 -33.18 -10.75 11.61
C MET A 11 -32.62 -9.41 11.16
N ALA A 12 -31.40 -9.42 10.64
CA ALA A 12 -30.93 -8.57 9.55
C ALA A 12 -29.47 -8.90 9.20
N LEU A 13 -29.19 -10.13 8.75
CA LEU A 13 -27.98 -10.47 8.01
C LEU A 13 -28.20 -11.72 7.14
N SER A 14 -29.40 -11.81 6.58
CA SER A 14 -29.75 -12.72 5.48
C SER A 14 -30.00 -11.90 4.20
N GLY A 15 -29.10 -10.95 3.93
CA GLY A 15 -28.93 -10.40 2.60
C GLY A 15 -28.08 -11.37 1.82
N ALA A 16 -28.73 -12.17 0.97
CA ALA A 16 -28.11 -13.13 0.07
C ALA A 16 -26.99 -12.48 -0.76
N LEU A 17 -25.75 -12.61 -0.30
CA LEU A 17 -24.60 -12.52 -1.18
C LEU A 17 -24.54 -13.85 -1.90
N SER A 18 -25.29 -13.94 -3.01
CA SER A 18 -24.91 -14.81 -4.12
C SER A 18 -23.39 -14.77 -4.23
N ALA A 19 -22.75 -15.92 -4.05
CA ALA A 19 -21.33 -16.11 -4.27
C ALA A 19 -21.08 -15.89 -5.77
N GLN A 20 -21.00 -14.63 -6.18
CA GLN A 20 -20.71 -14.30 -7.56
C GLN A 20 -19.28 -14.74 -7.86
N PRO A 21 -19.05 -15.55 -8.92
CA PRO A 21 -17.72 -16.01 -9.31
C PRO A 21 -16.83 -14.89 -9.91
N VAL A 22 -17.20 -13.61 -9.70
CA VAL A 22 -16.55 -12.41 -10.28
C VAL A 22 -15.48 -11.80 -9.34
N GLN A 23 -15.33 -12.27 -8.10
CA GLN A 23 -14.47 -11.59 -7.12
C GLN A 23 -12.95 -11.78 -7.32
N ARG A 24 -12.51 -12.87 -7.96
CA ARG A 24 -11.08 -13.20 -8.05
C ARG A 24 -10.30 -12.22 -8.96
N PRO A 25 -10.75 -11.92 -10.20
CA PRO A 25 -10.03 -10.99 -11.07
C PRO A 25 -9.94 -9.58 -10.47
N VAL A 26 -11.06 -9.05 -9.95
CA VAL A 26 -11.09 -7.71 -9.34
C VAL A 26 -10.10 -7.60 -8.17
N LYS A 27 -10.07 -8.59 -7.27
CA LYS A 27 -9.13 -8.58 -6.14
C LYS A 27 -7.67 -8.77 -6.55
N GLU A 28 -7.39 -9.46 -7.66
CA GLU A 28 -6.04 -9.55 -8.24
C GLU A 28 -5.55 -8.16 -8.68
N PHE A 29 -6.40 -7.36 -9.32
CA PHE A 29 -6.04 -5.99 -9.69
C PHE A 29 -5.89 -5.06 -8.50
N PHE A 30 -6.62 -5.29 -7.40
CA PHE A 30 -6.32 -4.62 -6.14
C PHE A 30 -4.90 -4.92 -5.66
N VAL A 31 -4.49 -6.19 -5.64
CA VAL A 31 -3.10 -6.58 -5.29
C VAL A 31 -2.10 -5.95 -6.26
N LEU A 32 -2.38 -5.96 -7.57
CA LEU A 32 -1.52 -5.30 -8.57
C LEU A 32 -1.35 -3.80 -8.28
N GLY A 33 -2.42 -3.14 -7.85
CA GLY A 33 -2.43 -1.74 -7.43
C GLY A 33 -1.49 -1.46 -6.26
N THR A 34 -1.38 -2.39 -5.30
CA THR A 34 -0.49 -2.22 -4.13
C THR A 34 0.98 -2.49 -4.45
N MET A 35 1.36 -2.96 -5.64
CA MET A 35 2.77 -3.30 -5.92
C MET A 35 3.66 -2.06 -6.02
N GLN A 36 4.89 -2.15 -5.52
CA GLN A 36 5.89 -1.09 -5.65
C GLN A 36 6.74 -1.31 -6.90
N ASP A 37 6.57 -0.44 -7.90
CA ASP A 37 7.29 -0.53 -9.17
C ASP A 37 8.59 0.31 -9.15
N TYR A 38 9.03 0.70 -7.93
CA TYR A 38 10.23 1.50 -7.68
C TYR A 38 11.44 0.87 -8.41
N MET A 39 12.17 1.70 -9.17
CA MET A 39 13.35 1.28 -9.96
C MET A 39 13.09 0.02 -10.82
N GLY A 40 11.90 -0.06 -11.41
CA GLY A 40 11.55 -1.13 -12.35
C GLY A 40 10.93 -2.38 -11.72
N ARG A 41 10.44 -2.31 -10.47
CA ARG A 41 10.17 -3.49 -9.61
C ARG A 41 11.48 -4.19 -9.22
N LEU A 42 12.47 -3.34 -8.90
CA LEU A 42 13.85 -3.59 -8.49
C LEU A 42 14.51 -4.90 -8.96
N VAL A 43 14.65 -4.99 -10.29
CA VAL A 43 15.64 -5.83 -11.02
C VAL A 43 15.59 -7.33 -10.67
N ARG A 44 14.37 -7.89 -10.84
CA ARG A 44 13.95 -9.29 -10.71
C ARG A 44 13.86 -9.78 -9.27
N GLN A 45 12.69 -9.56 -8.66
CA GLN A 45 12.26 -10.45 -7.58
C GLN A 45 12.44 -11.92 -7.96
N ASN A 46 12.77 -12.76 -6.98
CA ASN A 46 12.63 -14.19 -7.13
C ASN A 46 11.18 -14.50 -7.54
N ASP A 47 10.96 -15.51 -8.39
CA ASP A 47 9.65 -15.82 -8.96
C ASP A 47 8.55 -16.08 -7.90
N ASP A 48 8.94 -16.30 -6.65
CA ASP A 48 8.10 -16.53 -5.48
C ASP A 48 7.70 -15.25 -4.72
N GLU A 49 8.48 -14.17 -4.81
CA GLU A 49 8.26 -12.97 -4.01
C GLU A 49 7.18 -12.07 -4.62
N LEU A 50 6.16 -11.75 -3.81
CA LEU A 50 5.12 -10.82 -4.22
C LEU A 50 5.60 -9.37 -4.04
N ASP A 51 5.99 -8.94 -2.85
CA ASP A 51 6.55 -7.59 -2.62
C ASP A 51 7.28 -7.48 -1.28
N ILE A 52 8.12 -6.44 -1.17
CA ILE A 52 8.74 -5.99 0.07
C ILE A 52 8.04 -4.71 0.54
N TYR A 53 7.78 -4.68 1.83
CA TYR A 53 7.08 -3.60 2.50
C TYR A 53 7.99 -3.00 3.56
N TYR A 54 8.06 -1.68 3.61
CA TYR A 54 8.77 -0.98 4.69
C TYR A 54 8.08 -1.25 6.03
N ARG A 55 8.81 -1.08 7.13
CA ARG A 55 8.24 -1.26 8.48
C ARG A 55 6.93 -0.48 8.66
N VAL A 56 6.87 0.75 8.14
CA VAL A 56 5.68 1.61 8.27
C VAL A 56 4.48 1.07 7.50
N GLU A 57 4.67 0.15 6.55
CA GLU A 57 3.64 -0.50 5.73
C GLU A 57 3.06 -1.77 6.35
N LYS A 58 3.19 -1.93 7.68
CA LYS A 58 2.65 -3.07 8.41
C LYS A 58 1.14 -3.27 8.19
N PRO A 59 0.27 -2.25 8.27
CA PRO A 59 -1.17 -2.45 8.07
C PRO A 59 -1.52 -3.04 6.70
N ILE A 60 -0.97 -2.49 5.62
CA ILE A 60 -1.28 -2.99 4.26
C ILE A 60 -0.77 -4.41 4.03
N VAL A 61 0.44 -4.77 4.47
CA VAL A 61 0.96 -6.13 4.26
C VAL A 61 0.20 -7.18 5.08
N PHE A 62 -0.25 -6.84 6.29
CA PHE A 62 -1.09 -7.73 7.10
C PHE A 62 -2.48 -7.91 6.48
N ALA A 63 -3.07 -6.85 5.92
CA ALA A 63 -4.33 -6.94 5.20
C ALA A 63 -4.21 -7.85 3.97
N LEU A 64 -3.13 -7.70 3.19
CA LEU A 64 -2.85 -8.58 2.04
C LEU A 64 -2.65 -10.03 2.48
N ASN A 65 -1.87 -10.28 3.53
CA ASN A 65 -1.64 -11.63 4.07
C ASN A 65 -2.96 -12.32 4.51
N ALA A 66 -3.91 -11.58 5.08
CA ALA A 66 -5.22 -12.11 5.46
C ALA A 66 -6.18 -12.29 4.26
N MET A 67 -5.96 -11.54 3.17
CA MET A 67 -6.81 -11.53 1.99
C MET A 67 -6.40 -12.58 0.96
N LEU A 68 -5.10 -12.77 0.72
CA LEU A 68 -4.58 -13.65 -0.33
C LEU A 68 -5.07 -15.10 -0.22
N PRO A 69 -5.08 -15.77 0.96
CA PRO A 69 -5.61 -17.13 1.08
C PRO A 69 -7.09 -17.25 0.70
N LYS A 70 -7.87 -16.17 0.81
CA LYS A 70 -9.29 -16.16 0.40
C LYS A 70 -9.46 -16.05 -1.11
N ILE A 71 -8.50 -15.45 -1.81
CA ILE A 71 -8.50 -15.27 -3.27
C ILE A 71 -7.81 -16.47 -3.95
N TYR A 72 -6.82 -17.06 -3.28
CA TYR A 72 -6.01 -18.18 -3.75
C TYR A 72 -5.92 -19.25 -2.64
N PRO A 73 -6.97 -20.05 -2.42
CA PRO A 73 -7.04 -21.00 -1.29
C PRO A 73 -5.99 -22.12 -1.32
N TYR A 74 -5.35 -22.34 -2.46
CA TYR A 74 -4.27 -23.32 -2.64
C TYR A 74 -2.89 -22.69 -2.75
N ALA A 75 -2.79 -21.37 -2.60
CA ALA A 75 -1.49 -20.71 -2.65
C ALA A 75 -0.82 -20.75 -1.27
N ASP A 76 0.46 -21.09 -1.26
CA ASP A 76 1.32 -20.96 -0.10
C ASP A 76 1.66 -19.48 0.07
N VAL A 77 1.04 -18.82 1.06
CA VAL A 77 1.27 -17.41 1.38
C VAL A 77 2.14 -17.35 2.63
N LYS A 78 3.31 -16.73 2.52
CA LYS A 78 4.26 -16.55 3.62
C LYS A 78 4.53 -15.08 3.87
N LEU A 79 4.49 -14.70 5.14
CA LEU A 79 4.82 -13.35 5.60
C LEU A 79 6.05 -13.41 6.50
N ASP A 80 7.20 -13.00 5.97
CA ASP A 80 8.45 -12.92 6.72
C ASP A 80 8.61 -11.53 7.33
N VAL A 81 9.05 -11.48 8.60
CA VAL A 81 9.47 -10.24 9.25
C VAL A 81 10.96 -10.04 9.01
N LEU A 82 11.32 -8.96 8.33
CA LEU A 82 12.72 -8.61 8.08
C LEU A 82 13.26 -7.84 9.28
N THR A 83 14.47 -8.18 9.74
CA THR A 83 15.11 -7.54 10.91
C THR A 83 16.46 -6.92 10.54
N ARG A 84 16.83 -5.88 11.27
CA ARG A 84 18.15 -5.23 11.26
C ARG A 84 19.08 -5.93 12.24
N THR A 85 20.38 -5.68 12.13
CA THR A 85 21.43 -6.23 13.01
C THR A 85 21.18 -5.97 14.50
N ASN A 86 20.50 -4.88 14.84
CA ASN A 86 20.14 -4.54 16.22
C ASN A 86 18.80 -5.15 16.69
N GLY A 87 18.24 -6.12 15.97
CA GLY A 87 16.98 -6.82 16.29
C GLY A 87 15.71 -6.07 15.88
N ASP A 88 15.85 -4.85 15.37
CA ASP A 88 14.73 -4.01 14.94
C ASP A 88 14.12 -4.47 13.61
N THR A 89 12.80 -4.54 13.49
CA THR A 89 12.14 -4.79 12.19
C THR A 89 12.60 -3.79 11.11
N SER A 90 13.14 -4.23 9.98
CA SER A 90 13.40 -3.36 8.82
C SER A 90 12.16 -3.23 7.93
N GLY A 91 11.36 -4.29 7.86
CA GLY A 91 10.20 -4.36 6.98
C GLY A 91 9.57 -5.76 7.01
N PHE A 92 8.83 -6.06 5.94
CA PHE A 92 8.14 -7.32 5.74
C PHE A 92 8.35 -7.79 4.32
N LYS A 93 8.38 -9.09 4.11
CA LYS A 93 8.40 -9.71 2.78
C LYS A 93 7.21 -10.65 2.66
N LEU A 94 6.42 -10.46 1.62
CA LEU A 94 5.26 -11.30 1.32
C LEU A 94 5.60 -12.19 0.13
N THR A 95 5.60 -13.50 0.34
CA THR A 95 5.94 -14.51 -0.67
C THR A 95 4.69 -15.31 -1.02
N CYS A 96 4.44 -15.49 -2.31
CA CYS A 96 3.34 -16.27 -2.84
C CYS A 96 3.53 -16.59 -4.34
N ASP A 97 4.15 -17.70 -4.68
CA ASP A 97 4.56 -18.06 -6.06
C ASP A 97 3.44 -18.01 -7.08
N THR A 98 2.25 -18.46 -6.69
CA THR A 98 1.09 -18.48 -7.59
C THR A 98 0.65 -17.07 -7.95
N VAL A 99 0.69 -16.15 -7.00
CA VAL A 99 0.25 -14.76 -7.19
C VAL A 99 1.37 -13.92 -7.80
N ALA A 100 2.60 -14.07 -7.31
CA ALA A 100 3.78 -13.40 -7.83
C ALA A 100 3.95 -13.63 -9.33
N ARG A 101 3.88 -14.88 -9.82
CA ARG A 101 3.95 -15.18 -11.26
C ARG A 101 2.85 -14.50 -12.08
N ARG A 102 1.62 -14.48 -11.57
CA ARG A 102 0.48 -13.83 -12.26
C ARG A 102 0.64 -12.32 -12.32
N ILE A 103 1.03 -11.70 -11.20
CA ILE A 103 1.29 -10.26 -11.11
C ILE A 103 2.45 -9.87 -12.02
N ASN A 104 3.56 -10.62 -11.99
CA ASN A 104 4.72 -10.38 -12.84
C ASN A 104 4.40 -10.50 -14.34
N ALA A 105 3.43 -11.35 -14.72
CA ALA A 105 3.00 -11.47 -16.10
C ALA A 105 2.31 -10.21 -16.66
N TYR A 106 1.83 -9.30 -15.81
CA TYR A 106 1.24 -8.03 -16.25
C TYR A 106 2.27 -6.96 -16.59
N TYR A 107 3.55 -7.15 -16.28
CA TYR A 107 4.59 -6.17 -16.53
C TYR A 107 5.34 -6.46 -17.84
N ASP A 108 5.67 -5.39 -18.55
CA ASP A 108 6.68 -5.35 -19.61
C ASP A 108 7.99 -4.84 -19.01
N TYR A 109 9.03 -5.66 -19.12
CA TYR A 109 10.39 -5.34 -18.70
C TYR A 109 11.20 -4.98 -19.94
N THR A 110 11.55 -3.70 -20.12
CA THR A 110 12.34 -3.24 -21.26
C THR A 110 13.79 -2.96 -20.87
N GLN A 111 14.72 -3.33 -21.75
CA GLN A 111 16.16 -3.04 -21.60
C GLN A 111 16.49 -1.62 -22.09
N PRO A 112 17.58 -0.98 -21.59
CA PRO A 112 18.39 -1.41 -20.46
C PRO A 112 17.61 -1.24 -19.16
N HIS A 113 17.81 -2.19 -18.24
CA HIS A 113 17.30 -2.30 -16.87
C HIS A 113 16.80 -0.99 -16.25
N TYR A 114 15.74 -1.03 -15.43
CA TYR A 114 15.09 0.08 -14.70
C TYR A 114 13.79 0.64 -15.30
N HIS A 115 13.41 0.26 -16.53
CA HIS A 115 12.10 0.59 -17.09
C HIS A 115 11.13 -0.58 -17.00
N VAL A 116 10.19 -0.49 -16.05
CA VAL A 116 9.02 -1.37 -15.96
C VAL A 116 7.76 -0.57 -16.23
N LYS A 117 6.82 -1.20 -16.92
CA LYS A 117 5.46 -0.67 -17.07
C LYS A 117 4.48 -1.82 -17.10
N LEU A 118 3.24 -1.56 -16.73
CA LEU A 118 2.17 -2.50 -16.97
C LEU A 118 1.86 -2.58 -18.47
N LYS A 119 1.58 -3.80 -18.95
CA LYS A 119 1.13 -4.08 -20.31
C LYS A 119 -0.14 -3.29 -20.61
N GLY A 120 -0.26 -2.83 -21.86
CA GLY A 120 -1.49 -2.21 -22.34
C GLY A 120 -2.65 -3.22 -22.36
N GLY A 121 -3.87 -2.76 -22.06
CA GLY A 121 -5.09 -3.57 -22.22
C GLY A 121 -5.28 -4.70 -21.20
N ILE A 122 -4.55 -4.69 -20.08
CA ILE A 122 -4.73 -5.69 -19.01
C ILE A 122 -6.09 -5.57 -18.32
N PHE A 123 -6.66 -4.37 -18.26
CA PHE A 123 -7.99 -4.13 -17.68
C PHE A 123 -9.09 -4.36 -18.71
N ARG A 124 -9.97 -5.32 -18.43
CA ARG A 124 -11.16 -5.67 -19.21
C ARG A 124 -12.39 -4.91 -18.75
N THR A 125 -12.53 -4.66 -17.44
CA THR A 125 -13.72 -4.03 -16.87
C THR A 125 -13.40 -2.76 -16.08
N ASP A 126 -14.42 -1.94 -15.84
CA ASP A 126 -14.30 -0.79 -14.95
C ASP A 126 -13.96 -1.21 -13.52
N ASP A 127 -14.47 -2.36 -13.06
CA ASP A 127 -14.22 -2.86 -11.69
C ASP A 127 -12.74 -3.21 -11.48
N GLU A 128 -12.07 -3.77 -12.49
CA GLU A 128 -10.64 -4.06 -12.43
C GLU A 128 -9.80 -2.77 -12.38
N ARG A 129 -10.20 -1.74 -13.13
CA ARG A 129 -9.56 -0.41 -13.09
C ARG A 129 -9.74 0.22 -11.71
N LEU A 130 -10.96 0.20 -11.17
CA LEU A 130 -11.27 0.73 -9.85
C LEU A 130 -10.51 -0.02 -8.75
N ALA A 131 -10.43 -1.34 -8.83
CA ALA A 131 -9.65 -2.14 -7.90
C ALA A 131 -8.17 -1.79 -7.92
N PHE A 132 -7.59 -1.59 -9.10
CA PHE A 132 -6.20 -1.15 -9.23
C PHE A 132 -5.95 0.23 -8.61
N ILE A 133 -6.84 1.21 -8.88
CA ILE A 133 -6.77 2.53 -8.24
C ILE A 133 -6.90 2.39 -6.72
N ALA A 134 -7.80 1.54 -6.24
CA ALA A 134 -8.01 1.30 -4.81
C ALA A 134 -6.80 0.66 -4.14
N GLY A 135 -6.13 -0.28 -4.79
CA GLY A 135 -4.88 -0.86 -4.29
C GLY A 135 -3.77 0.18 -4.20
N ALA A 136 -3.62 1.01 -5.24
CA ALA A 136 -2.65 2.11 -5.22
C ALA A 136 -2.95 3.12 -4.10
N TYR A 137 -4.22 3.49 -3.93
CA TYR A 137 -4.65 4.37 -2.83
C TYR A 137 -4.43 3.73 -1.46
N ALA A 138 -4.73 2.44 -1.29
CA ALA A 138 -4.58 1.77 0.00
C ALA A 138 -3.13 1.82 0.51
N ARG A 139 -2.14 1.61 -0.38
CA ARG A 139 -0.71 1.64 -0.02
C ARG A 139 -0.10 3.04 -0.05
N PHE A 140 -0.33 3.78 -1.13
CA PHE A 140 0.39 5.02 -1.44
C PHE A 140 -0.46 6.28 -1.27
N GLY A 141 -1.72 6.11 -0.86
CA GLY A 141 -2.70 7.17 -0.84
C GLY A 141 -2.69 7.99 0.44
N ALA A 142 -3.23 9.19 0.30
CA ALA A 142 -3.70 9.98 1.43
C ALA A 142 -4.94 10.77 1.05
N LYS A 143 -5.78 11.07 2.05
CA LYS A 143 -6.87 12.02 1.90
C LYS A 143 -6.43 13.34 2.54
N CYS A 144 -6.21 14.36 1.72
CA CYS A 144 -6.03 15.72 2.17
C CYS A 144 -7.39 16.42 2.26
N ASP A 145 -7.46 17.58 2.90
CA ASP A 145 -8.73 18.27 3.18
C ASP A 145 -9.54 18.59 1.91
N THR A 146 -8.87 18.93 0.82
CA THR A 146 -9.51 19.35 -0.44
C THR A 146 -9.38 18.33 -1.57
N ALA A 147 -8.46 17.37 -1.47
CA ALA A 147 -8.15 16.45 -2.56
C ALA A 147 -7.64 15.10 -2.05
N TRP A 148 -7.80 14.07 -2.87
CA TRP A 148 -7.16 12.78 -2.66
C TRP A 148 -5.79 12.80 -3.33
N CYS A 149 -4.82 12.09 -2.76
CA CYS A 149 -3.46 12.03 -3.27
C CYS A 149 -2.99 10.57 -3.35
N ILE A 150 -2.21 10.25 -4.38
CA ILE A 150 -1.36 9.04 -4.45
C ILE A 150 0.08 9.49 -4.65
N SER A 151 0.99 9.08 -3.77
CA SER A 151 2.40 9.49 -3.80
C SER A 151 3.32 8.29 -3.98
N ILE A 152 4.04 8.22 -5.10
CA ILE A 152 4.90 7.08 -5.43
C ILE A 152 6.30 7.57 -5.83
N ALA A 153 7.34 7.00 -5.23
CA ALA A 153 8.73 7.29 -5.58
C ALA A 153 9.17 6.55 -6.85
N ASN A 154 9.95 7.19 -7.72
CA ASN A 154 10.56 6.65 -8.95
C ASN A 154 9.65 5.71 -9.76
N SER A 155 8.38 6.09 -9.98
CA SER A 155 7.39 5.24 -10.68
C SER A 155 6.52 6.02 -11.68
N ILE A 156 7.18 6.72 -12.62
CA ILE A 156 6.53 7.54 -13.66
C ILE A 156 5.44 6.75 -14.40
N ALA A 157 5.73 5.51 -14.82
CA ALA A 157 4.80 4.71 -15.61
C ALA A 157 3.50 4.40 -14.86
N LYS A 158 3.60 4.05 -13.56
CA LYS A 158 2.44 3.78 -12.72
C LYS A 158 1.64 5.04 -12.44
N THR A 159 2.31 6.16 -12.13
CA THR A 159 1.62 7.44 -11.90
C THR A 159 0.85 7.89 -13.13
N ARG A 160 1.43 7.81 -14.33
CA ARG A 160 0.75 8.14 -15.58
C ARG A 160 -0.43 7.22 -15.89
N LEU A 161 -0.30 5.92 -15.59
CA LEU A 161 -1.42 4.99 -15.71
C LEU A 161 -2.56 5.38 -14.76
N LEU A 162 -2.26 5.65 -13.49
CA LEU A 162 -3.25 6.08 -12.51
C LEU A 162 -3.95 7.37 -12.95
N ASP A 163 -3.20 8.35 -13.46
CA ASP A 163 -3.77 9.60 -13.99
C ASP A 163 -4.74 9.33 -15.16
N SER A 164 -4.34 8.49 -16.11
CA SER A 164 -5.19 8.07 -17.23
C SER A 164 -6.46 7.36 -16.77
N LEU A 165 -6.35 6.44 -15.80
CA LEU A 165 -7.50 5.71 -15.25
C LEU A 165 -8.44 6.64 -14.48
N LEU A 166 -7.91 7.60 -13.70
CA LEU A 166 -8.73 8.58 -13.00
C LEU A 166 -9.48 9.48 -13.99
N LYS A 167 -8.81 9.93 -15.06
CA LYS A 167 -9.44 10.70 -16.15
C LYS A 167 -10.51 9.90 -16.89
N HIS A 168 -10.30 8.60 -17.11
CA HIS A 168 -11.33 7.69 -17.68
C HIS A 168 -12.62 7.72 -16.84
N PHE A 169 -12.52 7.81 -15.52
CA PHE A 169 -13.68 7.92 -14.62
C PHE A 169 -14.19 9.36 -14.41
N GLY A 170 -13.71 10.33 -15.20
CA GLY A 170 -14.11 11.73 -15.12
C GLY A 170 -13.55 12.50 -13.92
N CYS A 171 -12.54 11.95 -13.23
CA CYS A 171 -11.87 12.66 -12.15
C CYS A 171 -11.02 13.80 -12.72
N LYS A 172 -10.99 14.94 -12.03
CA LYS A 172 -9.99 15.99 -12.29
C LYS A 172 -8.73 15.64 -11.52
N SER A 173 -7.62 15.41 -12.22
CA SER A 173 -6.33 15.05 -11.63
C SER A 173 -5.22 16.00 -12.09
N VAL A 174 -4.22 16.17 -11.23
CA VAL A 174 -3.00 16.95 -11.48
C VAL A 174 -1.82 16.12 -10.96
N GLU A 175 -0.87 15.82 -11.87
CA GLU A 175 0.41 15.22 -11.50
C GLU A 175 1.41 16.34 -11.17
N ILE A 176 2.09 16.20 -10.03
CA ILE A 176 3.21 17.03 -9.61
C ILE A 176 4.43 16.11 -9.47
N VAL A 177 5.52 16.48 -10.13
CA VAL A 177 6.80 15.77 -10.04
C VAL A 177 7.77 16.64 -9.26
N LYS A 178 8.42 16.10 -8.24
CA LYS A 178 9.55 16.75 -7.56
C LYS A 178 10.83 15.96 -7.84
N ASN A 179 11.76 16.63 -8.51
CA ASN A 179 13.02 16.05 -9.00
C ASN A 179 14.26 16.74 -8.39
N ASP A 180 14.07 17.59 -7.39
CA ASP A 180 15.11 18.27 -6.63
C ASP A 180 15.73 17.39 -5.52
N TYR A 181 15.27 16.15 -5.39
CA TYR A 181 15.82 15.16 -4.46
C TYR A 181 15.69 13.73 -5.01
N ILE A 182 16.47 12.80 -4.44
CA ILE A 182 16.42 11.36 -4.76
C ILE A 182 15.83 10.61 -3.54
N PRO A 183 14.84 9.71 -3.73
CA PRO A 183 14.23 9.34 -5.01
C PRO A 183 13.26 10.41 -5.54
N VAL A 184 13.14 10.53 -6.86
CA VAL A 184 12.19 11.44 -7.51
C VAL A 184 10.78 11.06 -7.06
N GLY A 185 10.06 12.03 -6.51
CA GLY A 185 8.68 11.83 -6.06
C GLY A 185 7.67 12.16 -7.14
N HIS A 186 6.63 11.34 -7.25
CA HIS A 186 5.47 11.59 -8.08
C HIS A 186 4.22 11.67 -7.21
N TRP A 187 3.54 12.81 -7.23
CA TRP A 187 2.28 13.02 -6.52
C TRP A 187 1.17 13.24 -7.52
N LEU A 188 0.13 12.43 -7.39
CA LEU A 188 -1.08 12.53 -8.18
C LEU A 188 -2.20 13.01 -7.27
N TYR A 189 -2.57 14.27 -7.39
CA TYR A 189 -3.72 14.85 -6.69
C TYR A 189 -4.96 14.73 -7.55
N PHE A 190 -6.10 14.37 -6.97
CA PHE A 190 -7.35 14.22 -7.71
C PHE A 190 -8.60 14.47 -6.88
N HIS A 191 -9.67 14.88 -7.57
CA HIS A 191 -11.02 14.94 -7.03
C HIS A 191 -11.82 13.76 -7.61
N PRO A 192 -12.17 12.75 -6.79
CA PRO A 192 -12.88 11.58 -7.29
C PRO A 192 -14.30 11.95 -7.71
N THR A 193 -14.82 11.29 -8.75
CA THR A 193 -16.26 11.26 -9.00
C THR A 193 -16.97 10.43 -7.93
N LYS A 194 -18.30 10.56 -7.82
CA LYS A 194 -19.09 9.76 -6.85
C LYS A 194 -18.83 8.26 -6.97
N LYS A 195 -18.66 7.75 -8.20
CA LYS A 195 -18.36 6.33 -8.47
C LYS A 195 -17.00 5.93 -7.90
N VAL A 196 -15.96 6.70 -8.18
CA VAL A 196 -14.60 6.44 -7.68
C VAL A 196 -14.55 6.60 -6.16
N GLU A 197 -15.16 7.66 -5.62
CA GLU A 197 -15.19 7.89 -4.18
C GLU A 197 -15.88 6.73 -3.45
N ALA A 198 -17.08 6.33 -3.87
CA ALA A 198 -17.81 5.21 -3.25
C ALA A 198 -16.98 3.92 -3.22
N TYR A 199 -16.18 3.67 -4.26
CA TYR A 199 -15.28 2.53 -4.31
C TYR A 199 -14.10 2.69 -3.32
N LEU A 200 -13.43 3.84 -3.33
CA LEU A 200 -12.26 4.10 -2.48
C LEU A 200 -12.59 4.18 -0.99
N GLN A 201 -13.80 4.63 -0.64
CA GLN A 201 -14.25 4.75 0.76
C GLN A 201 -14.16 3.42 1.54
N GLN A 202 -14.28 2.29 0.85
CA GLN A 202 -14.12 0.96 1.46
C GLN A 202 -12.71 0.71 2.00
N TYR A 203 -11.70 1.41 1.46
CA TYR A 203 -10.29 1.25 1.80
C TYR A 203 -9.74 2.42 2.64
N VAL A 204 -10.55 3.45 2.89
CA VAL A 204 -10.18 4.58 3.76
C VAL A 204 -9.79 4.11 5.17
N PRO A 205 -10.49 3.15 5.82
CA PRO A 205 -10.07 2.67 7.14
C PRO A 205 -8.64 2.08 7.14
N LEU A 206 -8.32 1.23 6.15
CA LEU A 206 -6.98 0.64 6.00
C LEU A 206 -5.92 1.72 5.74
N ASN A 207 -6.23 2.69 4.89
CA ASN A 207 -5.33 3.81 4.60
C ASN A 207 -5.09 4.71 5.83
N ARG A 208 -6.13 4.95 6.65
CA ARG A 208 -5.98 5.68 7.92
C ARG A 208 -5.14 4.92 8.93
N GLU A 209 -5.33 3.61 9.04
CA GLU A 209 -4.49 2.76 9.90
C GLU A 209 -3.03 2.81 9.45
N GLN A 210 -2.78 2.71 8.14
CA GLN A 210 -1.47 2.86 7.51
C GLN A 210 -0.80 4.20 7.89
N GLN A 211 -1.52 5.31 7.76
CA GLN A 211 -1.00 6.63 8.13
C GLN A 211 -0.76 6.78 9.63
N ALA A 212 -1.68 6.33 10.48
CA ALA A 212 -1.53 6.40 11.92
C ALA A 212 -0.33 5.57 12.40
N TYR A 213 -0.10 4.41 11.78
CA TYR A 213 1.07 3.58 12.07
C TYR A 213 2.38 4.26 11.67
N GLN A 214 2.40 4.87 10.48
CA GLN A 214 3.54 5.63 9.97
C GLN A 214 3.86 6.84 10.85
N GLU A 215 2.85 7.64 11.22
CA GLU A 215 2.99 8.79 12.10
C GLU A 215 3.52 8.40 13.48
N GLY A 216 2.91 7.38 14.11
CA GLY A 216 3.37 6.88 15.40
C GLY A 216 4.82 6.37 15.36
N TYR A 217 5.26 5.80 14.24
CA TYR A 217 6.65 5.42 14.05
C TYR A 217 7.58 6.64 13.98
N PHE A 218 7.23 7.64 13.17
CA PHE A 218 8.04 8.86 13.04
C PHE A 218 8.17 9.61 14.37
N GLN A 219 7.08 9.73 15.13
CA GLN A 219 7.11 10.37 16.44
C GLN A 219 8.06 9.66 17.42
N ARG A 220 8.08 8.32 17.42
CA ARG A 220 9.05 7.56 18.23
C ARG A 220 10.49 7.79 17.79
N MET A 221 10.74 7.81 16.47
CA MET A 221 12.08 8.08 15.93
C MET A 221 12.56 9.49 16.27
N LEU A 222 11.68 10.49 16.18
CA LEU A 222 11.98 11.87 16.53
C LEU A 222 12.34 12.00 18.01
N LYS A 223 11.54 11.39 18.89
CA LYS A 223 11.81 11.37 20.34
C LYS A 223 13.17 10.74 20.65
N GLN A 224 13.48 9.59 20.06
CA GLN A 224 14.79 8.94 20.24
C GLN A 224 15.96 9.79 19.72
N ALA A 225 15.78 10.50 18.60
CA ALA A 225 16.79 11.39 18.08
C ALA A 225 17.05 12.57 19.02
N GLN A 226 16.00 13.16 19.60
CA GLN A 226 16.08 14.22 20.60
C GLN A 226 16.79 13.75 21.87
N GLU A 227 16.44 12.57 22.40
CA GLU A 227 17.08 11.97 23.57
C GLU A 227 18.58 11.73 23.34
N ARG A 228 18.95 11.20 22.17
CA ARG A 228 20.36 10.99 21.79
C ARG A 228 21.13 12.30 21.65
N ALA A 229 20.50 13.35 21.10
CA ALA A 229 21.10 14.67 20.99
C ALA A 229 21.35 15.27 22.39
N ALA A 230 20.38 15.16 23.30
CA ALA A 230 20.51 15.63 24.68
C ALA A 230 21.65 14.90 25.43
N GLN A 231 21.73 13.57 25.30
CA GLN A 231 22.81 12.77 25.90
C GLN A 231 24.19 13.14 25.35
N ARG A 232 24.31 13.41 24.05
CA ARG A 232 25.57 13.85 23.43
C ARG A 232 26.02 15.20 23.98
N LYS A 233 25.09 16.16 24.09
CA LYS A 233 25.36 17.48 24.67
C LYS A 233 25.81 17.38 26.13
N ALA A 234 25.09 16.62 26.97
CA ALA A 234 25.46 16.43 28.37
C ALA A 234 26.85 15.80 28.55
N LYS A 235 27.23 14.84 27.68
CA LYS A 235 28.58 14.26 27.67
C LYS A 235 29.65 15.27 27.29
N GLN A 236 29.37 16.14 26.32
CA GLN A 236 30.30 17.19 25.89
C GLN A 236 30.49 18.25 26.98
N ASP A 237 29.40 18.70 27.62
CA ASP A 237 29.44 19.66 28.72
C ASP A 237 30.23 19.11 29.91
N SER A 238 30.01 17.83 30.27
CA SER A 238 30.76 17.14 31.32
C SER A 238 32.25 16.98 31.00
N ALA A 239 32.60 16.77 29.72
CA ALA A 239 34.00 16.66 29.29
C ALA A 239 34.73 18.01 29.32
N ASN A 240 34.03 19.10 28.99
CA ASN A 240 34.57 20.46 29.05
C ASN A 240 34.74 20.94 30.50
N ALA A 241 33.79 20.61 31.39
CA ALA A 241 33.87 20.93 32.80
C ALA A 241 35.05 20.23 33.53
N LYS A 242 35.54 19.10 33.01
CA LYS A 242 36.72 18.39 33.54
C LYS A 242 38.06 18.92 33.01
N LYS A 243 38.04 19.85 32.04
CA LYS A 243 39.24 20.45 31.43
C LYS A 243 39.56 21.84 31.98
N ASN A 244 38.64 22.44 32.73
CA ASN A 244 38.80 23.70 33.47
C ASN A 244 38.97 23.41 34.96
#